data_AF-A0A1E4CKJ5-F1
#
_entry.id   AF-A0A1E4CKJ5-F1
#
_cell.length_a   1.000
_cell.length_b   1.000
_cell.length_c   1.000
_cell.angle_alpha   90.00
_cell.angle_beta   90.00
_cell.angle_gamma   90.00
#
_symmetry.space_group_name_H-M   'P 1'
#
loop_
_entity.id
_entity.type
_entity.pdbx_description
1 polymer ?
#
loop_
_entity_poly.entity_id
_entity_poly.type
_entity_poly.pdbx_seq_one_letter_code
_entity_poly.pdbx_strand_id
1 'polypeptide(L)' 'MDSYWAAVAWSLLPTVVVLGLFVFVMRSILRMDRTERRVYAKIEAEERAKRGLPAVEGEQRAI' A
#
# COMPACT_ATOMS: atom_id res chain seq x y z
N MET A 1 -3.02 23.67 -35.91
CA MET A 1 -3.79 23.08 -34.79
C MET A 1 -2.94 22.06 -34.04
N ASP A 2 -2.19 21.20 -34.74
CA ASP A 2 -1.37 20.15 -34.11
C ASP A 2 -0.27 20.67 -33.17
N SER A 3 0.40 21.77 -33.53
CA SER A 3 1.44 22.35 -32.67
C SER A 3 0.92 22.90 -31.33
N TYR A 4 -0.32 23.41 -31.31
CA TYR A 4 -0.95 23.92 -30.10
C TYR A 4 -1.24 22.77 -29.14
N TRP A 5 -1.86 21.69 -29.63
CA TRP A 5 -2.14 20.51 -28.83
C TRP A 5 -0.86 19.81 -28.36
N ALA A 6 0.18 19.77 -29.20
CA ALA A 6 1.49 19.26 -28.80
C ALA A 6 2.12 20.10 -27.67
N ALA A 7 2.03 21.43 -27.73
CA ALA A 7 2.53 22.32 -26.68
C ALA A 7 1.77 22.15 -25.36
N VAL A 8 0.45 21.97 -25.42
CA VAL A 8 -0.39 21.71 -24.24
C VAL A 8 -0.04 20.34 -23.61
N ALA A 9 0.14 19.31 -24.42
CA ALA A 9 0.53 18.00 -23.92
C ALA A 9 1.91 18.04 -23.24
N TRP A 10 2.90 18.69 -23.88
CA TRP A 10 4.26 18.81 -23.33
C TRP A 10 4.34 19.66 -22.06
N SER A 11 3.51 20.70 -21.94
CA SER A 11 3.49 21.54 -20.74
C SER A 11 2.82 20.87 -19.54
N LEU A 12 1.84 19.98 -19.77
CA LEU A 12 1.17 19.21 -18.73
C LEU A 12 1.94 17.95 -18.30
N LEU A 13 2.76 17.39 -19.20
CA LEU A 13 3.57 16.20 -18.93
C LEU A 13 4.35 16.25 -17.60
N PRO A 14 5.11 17.32 -17.27
CA PRO A 14 5.85 17.37 -16.01
C PRO A 14 4.96 17.32 -14.77
N THR A 15 3.79 17.97 -14.78
CA THR A 15 2.89 17.97 -13.61
C THR A 15 2.23 16.61 -13.41
N VAL A 16 1.83 15.95 -14.50
CA VAL A 16 1.26 14.58 -14.44
C VAL A 16 2.31 13.58 -13.95
N VAL A 17 3.56 13.69 -14.39
CA VAL A 17 4.65 12.83 -13.91
C VAL A 17 4.88 12.99 -12.41
N VAL A 18 4.97 14.24 -11.93
CA VAL A 18 5.14 14.51 -10.49
C VAL A 18 3.94 13.99 -9.69
N LEU A 19 2.71 14.21 -10.17
CA LEU A 19 1.50 13.70 -9.52
C LEU A 19 1.48 12.16 -9.48
N GLY A 20 1.85 11.52 -10.59
CA GLY A 20 1.93 10.06 -10.69
C GLY A 20 2.96 9.49 -9.72
N LEU A 21 4.15 10.11 -9.64
CA LEU A 21 5.19 9.72 -8.69
C LEU A 21 4.74 9.92 -7.25
N PHE A 22 4.10 11.06 -6.94
CA PHE A 22 3.58 11.35 -5.60
C PHE A 22 2.56 10.29 -5.16
N VAL A 23 1.58 9.97 -6.01
CA VAL A 23 0.57 8.95 -5.72
C VAL A 23 1.21 7.58 -5.58
N PHE A 24 2.20 7.25 -6.42
CA PHE A 24 2.94 6.00 -6.33
C PHE A 24 3.67 5.87 -4.98
N VAL A 25 4.40 6.91 -4.56
CA VAL A 25 5.11 6.94 -3.28
C VAL A 25 4.13 6.84 -2.12
N MET A 26 3.05 7.63 -2.11
CA MET A 26 2.04 7.57 -1.06
C MET A 26 1.40 6.17 -0.96
N ARG A 27 1.06 5.57 -2.10
CA ARG A 27 0.52 4.21 -2.16
C ARG A 27 1.53 3.17 -1.66
N SER A 28 2.81 3.34 -1.97
CA SER A 28 3.89 2.47 -1.51
C SER A 28 4.01 2.49 0.02
N ILE A 29 4.06 3.68 0.62
CA ILE A 29 4.16 3.86 2.07
C ILE A 29 2.95 3.22 2.77
N LEU A 30 1.74 3.51 2.31
CA LEU A 30 0.51 2.95 2.90
C LEU A 30 0.41 1.43 2.72
N ARG A 31 0.97 0.87 1.64
CA ARG A 31 0.99 -0.58 1.42
C ARG A 31 2.04 -1.29 2.26
N MET A 32 3.16 -0.65 2.52
CA MET A 32 4.23 -1.16 3.38
C MET A 32 3.73 -1.30 4.83
N ASP A 33 3.09 -0.26 5.39
CA ASP A 33 2.52 -0.30 6.75
C ASP A 33 1.51 -1.44 6.93
N ARG A 34 0.68 -1.71 5.92
CA ARG A 34 -0.27 -2.84 5.94
C ARG A 34 0.41 -4.21 5.87
N THR A 35 1.56 -4.30 5.20
CA THR A 35 2.28 -5.57 5.02
C THR A 35 2.99 -5.95 6.31
N GLU A 36 3.66 -4.98 6.94
CA GLU A 36 4.35 -5.19 8.23
C GLU A 36 3.38 -5.67 9.30
N ARG A 37 2.23 -5.00 9.49
CA ARG A 37 1.21 -5.41 10.47
C ARG A 37 0.70 -6.84 10.24
N ARG A 38 0.53 -7.26 8.99
CA ARG A 38 0.06 -8.63 8.65
C ARG A 38 1.13 -9.68 8.95
N VAL A 39 2.39 -9.39 8.64
CA VAL A 39 3.49 -10.32 8.87
C VAL A 39 3.74 -10.48 10.38
N TYR A 40 3.75 -9.38 11.15
CA TYR A 40 3.87 -9.45 12.61
C TYR A 40 2.71 -10.22 13.25
N ALA A 41 1.46 -9.97 12.84
CA ALA A 41 0.31 -10.70 13.36
C ALA A 41 0.40 -12.20 13.05
N LYS A 42 0.84 -12.57 11.84
CA LYS A 42 1.04 -13.97 11.46
C LYS A 42 2.12 -14.66 12.29
N ILE A 43 3.27 -14.00 12.49
CA ILE A 43 4.37 -14.55 13.30
C ILE A 43 3.93 -14.71 14.76
N GLU A 44 3.20 -13.74 15.31
CA GLU A 44 2.71 -13.82 16.68
C GLU A 44 1.66 -14.95 16.87
N ALA A 45 0.79 -15.17 15.88
CA ALA A 45 -0.14 -16.29 15.86
C ALA A 45 0.59 -17.65 15.82
N GLU A 46 1.63 -17.77 14.99
CA GLU A 46 2.47 -18.97 14.92
C GLU A 46 3.20 -19.24 16.25
N GLU A 47 3.73 -18.22 16.90
CA GLU A 47 4.38 -18.35 18.22
C GLU A 47 3.39 -18.66 19.34
N ARG A 48 2.17 -18.10 19.32
CA ARG A 48 1.11 -18.45 20.29
C ARG A 48 0.64 -19.89 20.11
N ALA A 49 0.47 -20.35 18.87
CA ALA A 49 0.09 -21.72 18.57
C ALA A 49 1.13 -22.72 19.09
N LYS A 50 2.44 -22.45 18.89
CA LYS A 50 3.52 -23.26 19.46
C LYS A 50 3.51 -23.27 21.00
N ARG A 51 3.08 -22.18 21.63
CA ARG A 51 2.98 -22.02 23.09
C ARG A 51 1.66 -22.55 23.66
N GLY A 52 0.76 -23.08 22.84
CA GLY A 52 -0.56 -23.57 23.27
C GLY A 52 -1.50 -22.48 23.77
N LEU A 53 -1.24 -21.22 23.41
CA LEU A 53 -2.09 -20.08 23.77
C LEU A 53 -3.26 -19.97 22.78
N PRO A 54 -4.48 -19.60 23.24
CA PRO A 54 -5.62 -19.43 22.36
C PRO A 54 -5.38 -18.29 21.35
N ALA A 55 -5.94 -18.43 20.15
CA ALA A 55 -5.92 -17.38 19.15
C ALA A 55 -6.62 -16.12 19.68
N VAL A 56 -6.11 -14.95 19.33
CA VAL A 56 -6.70 -13.68 19.79
C VAL A 56 -8.09 -13.56 19.14
N GLU A 57 -9.11 -13.38 19.97
CA GLU A 57 -10.55 -13.43 19.69
C GLU A 57 -11.04 -12.59 18.47
N GLY A 58 -10.19 -11.69 17.96
CA GLY A 58 -10.44 -10.91 16.75
C GLY A 58 -10.34 -11.69 15.42
N GLU A 59 -9.68 -12.85 15.39
CA GLU A 59 -9.54 -13.68 14.19
C GLU A 59 -10.77 -14.60 13.97
N GLN A 60 -11.48 -14.95 15.05
CA GLN A 60 -12.66 -15.81 15.03
C GLN A 60 -13.91 -15.15 14.42
N ARG A 61 -13.94 -13.81 14.36
CA ARG A 61 -15.07 -13.03 13.81
C ARG A 61 -14.98 -12.77 12.30
N ALA A 62 -13.87 -13.15 11.67
CA ALA A 62 -13.60 -12.91 10.26
C ALA A 62 -13.65 -14.20 9.39
N ILE A 63 -14.04 -15.34 9.98
CA ILE A 63 -14.35 -16.60 9.30
C ILE A 63 -15.85 -16.66 9.03
#